data_AF-A0A7C5MZJ6-F1
#
_entry.id   AF-A0A7C5MZJ6-F1
#
_cell.length_a   1.000
_cell.length_b   1.000
_cell.length_c   1.000
_cell.angle_alpha   90.00
_cell.angle_beta   90.00
_cell.angle_gamma   90.00
#
_symmetry.space_group_name_H-M   'P 1'
#
loop_
_entity.id
_entity.type
_entity.pdbx_description
1 polymer ?
#
loop_
_entity_poly.entity_id
_entity_poly.type
_entity_poly.pdbx_seq_one_letter_code
_entity_poly.pdbx_strand_id
1 'polypeptide(L)'
;ISLTILGTTLLRMFLFPGGEVMNPFVFVLLATAGTFVGFLIINWRPARIYMGDTGSQFLGALLAFVGVKFFWNFEYVPDDMANAAIRMLLPIMVFLVPIMDTSFVTIGRLMRGQSPFVGGKDHLTHSMSYLGVRQSVVPVVLGVVSLISGSVATLGMLWMLPDSKSSTPYLLILFFLGWVVAIIGIFFALYKRGEKIGRAGKRPLSVVRSAAKGRKVSNTKSKEKQHIS
;
A
#
# COMPACT_ATOMS: atom_id res chain seq x y z
N ILE A 1 -6.81 -0.08 5.79
CA ILE A 1 -6.69 0.83 4.63
C ILE A 1 -8.03 1.49 4.32
N SER A 2 -9.08 0.75 3.95
CA SER A 2 -10.38 1.39 3.65
C SER A 2 -10.94 2.18 4.84
N LEU A 3 -10.93 1.60 6.05
CA LEU A 3 -11.32 2.29 7.28
C LEU A 3 -10.48 3.54 7.57
N THR A 4 -9.17 3.51 7.24
CA THR A 4 -8.29 4.66 7.47
C THR A 4 -8.56 5.78 6.48
N ILE A 5 -8.87 5.46 5.23
CA ILE A 5 -9.33 6.45 4.22
C ILE A 5 -10.65 7.09 4.63
N LEU A 6 -11.62 6.31 5.11
CA LEU A 6 -12.88 6.84 5.63
C LEU A 6 -12.65 7.76 6.84
N GLY A 7 -11.79 7.33 7.79
CA GLY A 7 -11.42 8.13 8.95
C GLY A 7 -10.74 9.46 8.58
N THR A 8 -9.81 9.45 7.62
CA THR A 8 -9.16 10.69 7.14
C THR A 8 -10.14 11.60 6.40
N THR A 9 -11.11 11.03 5.70
CA THR A 9 -12.18 11.79 5.04
C THR A 9 -13.08 12.47 6.07
N LEU A 10 -13.48 11.75 7.13
CA LEU A 10 -14.24 12.32 8.25
C LEU A 10 -13.47 13.44 8.94
N LEU A 11 -12.16 13.24 9.17
CA LEU A 11 -11.29 14.29 9.69
C LEU A 11 -11.27 15.53 8.77
N ARG A 12 -11.14 15.34 7.46
CA ARG A 12 -11.21 16.44 6.47
C ARG A 12 -12.54 17.16 6.53
N MET A 13 -13.66 16.44 6.62
CA MET A 13 -14.97 17.07 6.72
C MET A 13 -15.07 17.91 8.00
N PHE A 14 -14.62 17.38 9.14
CA PHE A 14 -14.67 18.12 10.40
C PHE A 14 -13.83 19.41 10.38
N LEU A 15 -12.69 19.40 9.69
CA LEU A 15 -11.75 20.53 9.66
C LEU A 15 -12.08 21.61 8.63
N PHE A 16 -12.88 21.31 7.59
CA PHE A 16 -13.15 22.23 6.48
C PHE A 16 -14.63 22.60 6.36
N PRO A 17 -14.95 23.84 5.90
CA PRO A 17 -16.33 24.25 5.66
C PRO A 17 -17.08 23.27 4.74
N GLY A 18 -18.35 23.02 5.06
CA GLY A 18 -19.16 22.01 4.38
C GLY A 18 -19.18 20.63 5.07
N GLY A 19 -18.45 20.42 6.16
CA GLY A 19 -18.61 19.26 7.04
C GLY A 19 -19.50 19.50 8.26
N GLU A 20 -20.56 20.29 8.09
CA GLU A 20 -21.60 20.41 9.12
C GLU A 20 -22.07 19.01 9.54
N VAL A 21 -22.37 18.83 10.83
CA VAL A 21 -22.78 17.52 11.38
C VAL A 21 -24.02 16.98 10.65
N MET A 22 -24.83 17.87 10.07
CA MET A 22 -26.03 17.55 9.30
C MET A 22 -25.76 17.25 7.81
N ASN A 23 -24.49 17.22 7.37
CA ASN A 23 -24.16 16.86 6.00
C ASN A 23 -24.46 15.36 5.77
N PRO A 24 -25.29 15.00 4.77
CA PRO A 24 -25.69 13.61 4.50
C PRO A 24 -24.49 12.67 4.26
N PHE A 25 -23.38 13.19 3.73
CA PHE A 25 -22.18 12.39 3.50
C PHE A 25 -21.52 11.92 4.80
N VAL A 26 -21.63 12.67 5.91
CA VAL A 26 -21.10 12.24 7.21
C VAL A 26 -21.79 10.96 7.67
N PHE A 27 -23.11 10.90 7.56
CA PHE A 27 -23.88 9.70 7.93
C PHE A 27 -23.53 8.50 7.06
N VAL A 28 -23.39 8.71 5.74
CA VAL A 28 -22.97 7.63 4.82
C VAL A 28 -21.58 7.11 5.20
N LEU A 29 -20.61 8.00 5.47
CA LEU A 29 -19.25 7.61 5.85
C LEU A 29 -19.21 6.89 7.21
N LEU A 30 -19.98 7.35 8.20
CA LEU A 30 -20.08 6.71 9.51
C LEU A 30 -20.76 5.33 9.43
N ALA A 31 -21.86 5.21 8.70
CA ALA A 31 -22.54 3.93 8.49
C ALA A 31 -21.64 2.92 7.77
N THR A 32 -20.93 3.40 6.73
CA THR A 32 -19.94 2.62 5.99
C THR A 32 -18.80 2.17 6.90
N ALA A 33 -18.23 3.08 7.70
CA ALA A 33 -17.16 2.76 8.64
C ALA A 33 -17.63 1.76 9.70
N GLY A 34 -18.82 1.95 10.28
CA GLY A 34 -19.42 1.03 11.25
C GLY A 34 -19.62 -0.38 10.67
N THR A 35 -20.11 -0.46 9.43
CA THR A 35 -20.27 -1.73 8.69
C THR A 35 -18.93 -2.43 8.53
N PHE A 36 -17.87 -1.70 8.15
CA PHE A 36 -16.54 -2.28 8.00
C PHE A 36 -15.86 -2.62 9.31
N VAL A 37 -16.12 -1.90 10.40
CA VAL A 37 -15.65 -2.30 11.74
C VAL A 37 -16.31 -3.63 12.13
N GLY A 38 -17.62 -3.76 11.96
CA GLY A 38 -18.35 -5.02 12.20
C GLY A 38 -17.83 -6.17 11.34
N PHE A 39 -17.66 -5.93 10.05
CA PHE A 39 -17.05 -6.90 9.13
C PHE A 39 -15.63 -7.29 9.58
N LEU A 40 -14.80 -6.31 9.95
CA LEU A 40 -13.41 -6.54 10.35
C LEU A 40 -13.30 -7.41 11.59
N ILE A 41 -14.18 -7.25 12.58
CA ILE A 41 -14.18 -8.09 13.79
C ILE A 41 -14.37 -9.58 13.42
N ILE A 42 -15.24 -9.87 12.46
CA ILE A 42 -15.57 -11.24 12.02
C ILE A 42 -14.57 -11.76 10.96
N ASN A 43 -13.95 -10.85 10.20
CA ASN A 43 -12.92 -11.15 9.21
C ASN A 43 -11.51 -11.21 9.82
N TRP A 44 -11.31 -10.73 11.05
CA TRP A 44 -10.01 -10.78 11.72
C TRP A 44 -9.56 -12.22 11.94
N ARG A 45 -8.25 -12.46 11.91
CA ARG A 45 -7.73 -13.83 11.96
C ARG A 45 -8.10 -14.53 13.28
N PRO A 46 -8.67 -15.76 13.24
CA PRO A 46 -9.09 -16.54 12.05
C PRO A 46 -10.40 -16.04 11.41
N ALA A 47 -10.38 -15.77 10.10
CA ALA A 47 -11.51 -15.17 9.39
C ALA A 47 -12.70 -16.13 9.30
N ARG A 48 -13.90 -15.67 9.71
CA ARG A 48 -15.15 -16.45 9.62
C ARG A 48 -15.97 -16.12 8.38
N ILE A 49 -15.82 -14.90 7.86
CA ILE A 49 -16.46 -14.43 6.62
C ILE A 49 -15.41 -13.79 5.72
N TYR A 50 -15.57 -13.95 4.40
CA TYR A 50 -14.74 -13.30 3.39
C TYR A 50 -15.56 -12.23 2.68
N MET A 51 -14.89 -11.17 2.24
CA MET A 51 -15.55 -10.01 1.59
C MET A 51 -16.20 -10.36 0.25
N GLY A 52 -15.61 -11.33 -0.47
CA GLY A 52 -15.97 -11.67 -1.84
C GLY A 52 -15.63 -10.56 -2.84
N ASP A 53 -15.86 -10.85 -4.11
CA ASP A 53 -15.60 -9.90 -5.20
C ASP A 53 -16.61 -8.76 -5.20
N THR A 54 -17.89 -9.06 -4.96
CA THR A 54 -18.96 -8.05 -4.91
C THR A 54 -18.69 -6.98 -3.84
N GLY A 55 -18.32 -7.38 -2.62
CA GLY A 55 -18.04 -6.45 -1.53
C GLY A 55 -16.81 -5.59 -1.80
N SER A 56 -15.73 -6.18 -2.33
CA SER A 56 -14.49 -5.46 -2.63
C SER A 56 -14.64 -4.48 -3.79
N GLN A 57 -15.38 -4.83 -4.86
CA GLN A 57 -15.67 -3.95 -5.98
C GLN A 57 -16.57 -2.77 -5.57
N PHE A 58 -17.64 -3.04 -4.82
CA PHE A 58 -18.50 -1.98 -4.27
C PHE A 58 -17.69 -1.01 -3.40
N LEU A 59 -16.83 -1.53 -2.52
CA LEU A 59 -15.97 -0.70 -1.68
C LEU A 59 -14.98 0.12 -2.52
N GLY A 60 -14.41 -0.47 -3.57
CA GLY A 60 -13.53 0.25 -4.51
C GLY A 60 -14.24 1.44 -5.15
N ALA A 61 -15.45 1.24 -5.67
CA ALA A 61 -16.26 2.30 -6.26
C ALA A 61 -16.62 3.39 -5.25
N LEU A 62 -17.03 3.02 -4.04
CA LEU A 62 -17.35 3.95 -2.96
C LEU A 62 -16.13 4.80 -2.56
N LEU A 63 -14.95 4.18 -2.41
CA LEU A 63 -13.73 4.91 -2.08
C LEU A 63 -13.29 5.82 -3.24
N ALA A 64 -13.46 5.39 -4.50
CA ALA A 64 -13.18 6.25 -5.65
C ALA A 64 -14.06 7.51 -5.63
N PHE A 65 -15.37 7.36 -5.35
CA PHE A 65 -16.27 8.50 -5.15
C PHE A 65 -15.77 9.43 -4.04
N VAL A 66 -15.37 8.88 -2.89
CA VAL A 66 -14.82 9.65 -1.77
C VAL A 66 -13.55 10.41 -2.19
N GLY A 67 -12.64 9.76 -2.91
CA GLY A 67 -11.41 10.37 -3.44
C GLY A 67 -11.70 11.57 -4.33
N VAL A 68 -12.65 11.43 -5.26
CA VAL A 68 -13.04 12.52 -6.16
C VAL A 68 -13.74 13.65 -5.39
N LYS A 69 -14.75 13.31 -4.59
CA LYS A 69 -15.62 14.29 -3.92
C LYS A 69 -14.87 15.16 -2.90
N PHE A 70 -13.99 14.55 -2.09
CA PHE A 70 -13.39 15.23 -0.93
C PHE A 70 -11.94 15.69 -1.14
N PHE A 71 -11.22 15.07 -2.07
CA PHE A 71 -9.79 15.34 -2.27
C PHE A 71 -9.48 15.92 -3.65
N TRP A 72 -10.00 15.33 -4.74
CA TRP A 72 -9.76 15.84 -6.10
C TRP A 72 -10.41 17.20 -6.34
N ASN A 73 -11.64 17.38 -5.86
CA ASN A 73 -12.38 18.65 -5.99
C ASN A 73 -11.97 19.69 -4.94
N PHE A 74 -10.81 19.54 -4.31
CA PHE A 74 -10.28 20.58 -3.43
C PHE A 74 -9.82 21.78 -4.27
N GLU A 75 -10.22 22.98 -3.88
CA GLU A 75 -9.87 24.22 -4.57
C GLU A 75 -9.25 25.18 -3.57
N TYR A 76 -8.03 25.60 -3.87
CA TYR A 76 -7.31 26.65 -3.17
C TYR A 76 -7.26 27.89 -4.08
N VAL A 77 -7.12 29.10 -3.54
CA VAL A 77 -7.08 30.32 -4.37
C VAL A 77 -5.81 31.07 -3.99
N PRO A 78 -4.73 30.91 -4.78
CA PRO A 78 -4.27 32.06 -5.57
C PRO A 78 -3.61 31.74 -6.93
N ASP A 79 -3.38 30.47 -7.32
CA ASP A 79 -2.66 30.08 -8.56
C ASP A 79 -3.20 28.77 -9.18
N ASP A 80 -3.42 28.78 -10.50
CA ASP A 80 -3.95 27.63 -11.26
C ASP A 80 -2.98 26.44 -11.29
N MET A 81 -1.67 26.68 -11.37
CA MET A 81 -0.69 25.59 -11.44
C MET A 81 -0.58 24.83 -10.11
N ALA A 82 -0.47 25.57 -9.00
CA ALA A 82 -0.46 24.99 -7.67
C ALA A 82 -1.74 24.18 -7.41
N ASN A 83 -2.91 24.71 -7.79
CA ASN A 83 -4.19 24.01 -7.68
C ASN A 83 -4.20 22.68 -8.41
N ALA A 84 -3.77 22.66 -9.67
CA ALA A 84 -3.74 21.43 -10.46
C ALA A 84 -2.86 20.35 -9.80
N ALA A 85 -1.66 20.74 -9.32
CA ALA A 85 -0.75 19.82 -8.64
C ALA A 85 -1.33 19.25 -7.34
N ILE A 86 -1.95 20.10 -6.51
CA ILE A 86 -2.55 19.70 -5.23
C ILE A 86 -3.75 18.76 -5.45
N ARG A 87 -4.64 19.08 -6.39
CA ARG A 87 -5.81 18.26 -6.75
C ARG A 87 -5.40 16.84 -7.15
N MET A 88 -4.26 16.69 -7.80
CA MET A 88 -3.69 15.40 -8.16
C MET A 88 -3.02 14.70 -6.97
N LEU A 89 -2.24 15.44 -6.17
CA LEU A 89 -1.46 14.88 -5.06
C LEU A 89 -2.33 14.41 -3.88
N LEU A 90 -3.43 15.09 -3.57
CA LEU A 90 -4.26 14.76 -2.41
C LEU A 90 -4.87 13.35 -2.50
N PRO A 91 -5.53 12.94 -3.61
CA PRO A 91 -5.94 11.55 -3.78
C PRO A 91 -4.76 10.57 -3.75
N ILE A 92 -3.61 10.90 -4.36
CA ILE A 92 -2.43 10.03 -4.34
C ILE A 92 -1.97 9.79 -2.89
N MET A 93 -1.93 10.80 -2.04
CA MET A 93 -1.53 10.69 -0.65
C MET A 93 -2.48 9.79 0.16
N VAL A 94 -3.78 9.95 -0.02
CA VAL A 94 -4.82 9.18 0.70
C VAL A 94 -4.85 7.72 0.22
N PHE A 95 -4.68 7.50 -1.07
CA PHE A 95 -4.70 6.18 -1.73
C PHE A 95 -3.29 5.60 -1.94
N LEU A 96 -2.27 6.15 -1.27
CA LEU A 96 -0.88 5.79 -1.50
C LEU A 96 -0.63 4.28 -1.34
N VAL A 97 -1.16 3.69 -0.28
CA VAL A 97 -1.00 2.25 -0.01
C VAL A 97 -1.73 1.36 -1.04
N PRO A 98 -3.02 1.57 -1.35
CA PRO A 98 -3.69 0.85 -2.46
C PRO A 98 -2.96 0.95 -3.81
N ILE A 99 -2.51 2.15 -4.17
CA ILE A 99 -1.78 2.40 -5.42
C ILE A 99 -0.48 1.61 -5.41
N MET A 100 0.32 1.73 -4.35
CA MET A 100 1.58 0.99 -4.22
C MET A 100 1.42 -0.53 -4.29
N ASP A 101 0.44 -1.11 -3.60
CA ASP A 101 0.25 -2.58 -3.61
C ASP A 101 -0.05 -3.07 -5.03
N THR A 102 -0.94 -2.40 -5.74
CA THR A 102 -1.30 -2.76 -7.12
C THR A 102 -0.13 -2.55 -8.07
N SER A 103 0.57 -1.41 -7.97
CA SER A 103 1.71 -1.07 -8.82
C SER A 103 2.88 -2.04 -8.64
N PHE A 104 3.27 -2.38 -7.41
CA PHE A 104 4.42 -3.26 -7.18
C PHE A 104 4.17 -4.68 -7.66
N VAL A 105 2.97 -5.22 -7.48
CA VAL A 105 2.60 -6.53 -8.03
C VAL A 105 2.63 -6.50 -9.55
N THR A 106 2.05 -5.47 -10.15
CA THR A 106 1.96 -5.32 -11.62
C THR A 106 3.35 -5.17 -12.25
N ILE A 107 4.16 -4.23 -11.76
CA ILE A 107 5.52 -3.98 -12.24
C ILE A 107 6.39 -5.23 -12.03
N GLY A 108 6.31 -5.86 -10.86
CA GLY A 108 7.07 -7.09 -10.59
C GLY A 108 6.73 -8.22 -11.57
N ARG A 109 5.46 -8.39 -11.95
CA ARG A 109 5.03 -9.38 -12.95
C ARG A 109 5.55 -9.04 -14.35
N LEU A 110 5.40 -7.78 -14.77
CA LEU A 110 5.89 -7.30 -16.06
C LEU A 110 7.41 -7.51 -16.20
N MET A 111 8.18 -7.19 -15.15
CA MET A 111 9.63 -7.43 -15.12
C MET A 111 10.02 -8.92 -15.20
N ARG A 112 9.11 -9.84 -14.87
CA ARG A 112 9.29 -11.29 -15.00
C ARG A 112 8.72 -11.86 -16.30
N GLY A 113 8.20 -11.02 -17.20
CA GLY A 113 7.52 -11.46 -18.42
C GLY A 113 6.19 -12.19 -18.14
N GLN A 114 5.61 -12.01 -16.96
CA GLN A 114 4.34 -12.62 -16.56
C GLN A 114 3.18 -11.66 -16.84
N SER A 115 2.05 -12.20 -17.29
CA SER A 115 0.84 -11.40 -17.47
C SER A 115 0.35 -10.83 -16.13
N PRO A 116 0.03 -9.53 -16.04
CA PRO A 116 -0.50 -8.91 -14.83
C PRO A 116 -1.91 -9.41 -14.49
N PHE A 117 -2.65 -9.98 -15.45
CA PHE A 117 -4.04 -10.41 -15.30
C PHE A 117 -4.21 -11.83 -14.74
N VAL A 118 -3.11 -12.57 -14.53
CA VAL A 118 -3.18 -13.92 -13.95
C VAL A 118 -3.16 -13.82 -12.43
N GLY A 119 -4.16 -14.39 -11.75
CA GLY A 119 -4.24 -14.40 -10.28
C GLY A 119 -3.03 -15.08 -9.65
N GLY A 120 -2.35 -14.40 -8.72
CA GLY A 120 -1.11 -14.88 -8.10
C GLY A 120 -0.92 -14.30 -6.69
N LYS A 121 -0.25 -15.04 -5.80
CA LYS A 121 -0.11 -14.74 -4.36
C LYS A 121 1.00 -13.70 -4.04
N ASP A 122 1.36 -12.85 -4.99
CA ASP A 122 2.60 -12.05 -4.93
C ASP A 122 2.41 -10.64 -4.34
N HIS A 123 1.52 -10.48 -3.37
CA HIS A 123 1.25 -9.17 -2.75
C HIS A 123 2.35 -8.70 -1.80
N LEU A 124 2.37 -7.41 -1.47
CA LEU A 124 3.26 -6.83 -0.45
C LEU A 124 3.23 -7.62 0.86
N THR A 125 2.05 -8.14 1.22
CA THR A 125 1.83 -8.98 2.40
C THR A 125 2.69 -10.25 2.41
N HIS A 126 2.86 -10.90 1.25
CA HIS A 126 3.72 -12.08 1.14
C HIS A 126 5.20 -11.69 1.19
N SER A 127 5.60 -10.64 0.49
CA SER A 127 6.97 -10.11 0.51
C SER A 127 7.40 -9.75 1.94
N MET A 128 6.52 -9.11 2.72
CA MET A 128 6.79 -8.74 4.11
C MET A 128 6.84 -9.96 5.04
N SER A 129 6.05 -11.01 4.76
CA SER A 129 6.16 -12.28 5.47
C SER A 129 7.51 -12.97 5.26
N TYR A 130 8.11 -12.88 4.06
CA TYR A 130 9.46 -13.41 3.82
C TYR A 130 10.56 -12.64 4.56
N LEU A 131 10.29 -11.39 4.98
CA LEU A 131 11.18 -10.61 5.84
C LEU A 131 11.05 -10.97 7.33
N GLY A 132 10.23 -11.97 7.69
CA GLY A 132 10.01 -12.37 9.07
C GLY A 132 8.91 -11.58 9.80
N VAL A 133 8.21 -10.68 9.11
CA VAL A 133 7.06 -9.96 9.70
C VAL A 133 5.88 -10.91 9.83
N ARG A 134 5.32 -11.00 11.04
CA ARG A 134 4.13 -11.81 11.30
C ARG A 134 2.98 -11.33 10.42
N GLN A 135 2.33 -12.25 9.70
CA GLN A 135 1.25 -11.91 8.76
C GLN A 135 0.07 -11.15 9.38
N SER A 136 -0.17 -11.30 10.69
CA SER A 136 -1.21 -10.55 11.40
C SER A 136 -0.87 -9.07 11.62
N VAL A 137 0.42 -8.71 11.54
CA VAL A 137 0.92 -7.35 11.77
C VAL A 137 0.92 -6.52 10.48
N VAL A 138 1.05 -7.17 9.32
CA VAL A 138 1.13 -6.47 8.03
C VAL A 138 -0.09 -5.56 7.77
N PRO A 139 -1.36 -6.00 7.96
CA PRO A 139 -2.51 -5.12 7.77
C PRO A 139 -2.52 -3.90 8.69
N VAL A 140 -1.97 -4.05 9.91
CA VAL A 140 -1.84 -2.95 10.89
C VAL A 140 -0.82 -1.94 10.40
N VAL A 141 0.37 -2.38 9.98
CA VAL A 141 1.43 -1.50 9.45
C VAL A 141 0.94 -0.73 8.22
N LEU A 142 0.31 -1.41 7.26
CA LEU A 142 -0.28 -0.78 6.07
C LEU A 142 -1.41 0.19 6.44
N GLY A 143 -2.22 -0.14 7.45
CA GLY A 143 -3.23 0.73 8.01
C GLY A 143 -2.63 2.01 8.59
N VAL A 144 -1.59 1.89 9.42
CA VAL A 144 -0.89 3.03 10.03
C VAL A 144 -0.27 3.93 8.96
N VAL A 145 0.41 3.37 7.95
CA VAL A 145 0.99 4.17 6.86
C VAL A 145 -0.10 4.90 6.06
N SER A 146 -1.24 4.23 5.80
CA SER A 146 -2.39 4.84 5.14
C SER A 146 -3.01 5.97 5.99
N LEU A 147 -3.16 5.75 7.30
CA LEU A 147 -3.67 6.76 8.22
C LEU A 147 -2.75 7.97 8.26
N ILE A 148 -1.44 7.78 8.46
CA ILE A 148 -0.46 8.87 8.49
C ILE A 148 -0.48 9.63 7.17
N SER A 149 -0.43 8.94 6.02
CA SER A 149 -0.40 9.62 4.71
C SER A 149 -1.67 10.44 4.46
N GLY A 150 -2.84 9.91 4.79
CA GLY A 150 -4.11 10.66 4.67
C GLY A 150 -4.24 11.80 5.69
N SER A 151 -3.73 11.64 6.91
CA SER A 151 -3.66 12.71 7.92
C SER A 151 -2.70 13.81 7.49
N VAL A 152 -1.53 13.47 6.94
CA VAL A 152 -0.57 14.45 6.40
C VAL A 152 -1.19 15.24 5.25
N ALA A 153 -1.90 14.58 4.34
CA ALA A 153 -2.65 15.27 3.29
C ALA A 153 -3.70 16.23 3.86
N THR A 154 -4.53 15.75 4.78
CA THR A 154 -5.63 16.54 5.37
C THR A 154 -5.14 17.73 6.19
N LEU A 155 -4.14 17.52 7.05
CA LEU A 155 -3.54 18.59 7.85
C LEU A 155 -2.76 19.55 6.97
N GLY A 156 -2.11 19.07 5.92
CA GLY A 156 -1.41 19.92 4.94
C GLY A 156 -2.35 20.90 4.25
N MET A 157 -3.60 20.52 3.96
CA MET A 157 -4.61 21.42 3.40
C MET A 157 -4.88 22.64 4.31
N LEU A 158 -4.70 22.55 5.64
CA LEU A 158 -4.91 23.68 6.56
C LEU A 158 -3.91 24.81 6.33
N TRP A 159 -2.72 24.47 5.84
CA TRP A 159 -1.68 25.43 5.47
C TRP A 159 -1.96 26.10 4.12
N MET A 160 -3.06 25.73 3.47
CA MET A 160 -3.55 26.27 2.20
C MET A 160 -4.85 27.05 2.42
N LEU A 161 -5.03 27.64 3.61
CA LEU A 161 -6.14 28.58 3.83
C LEU A 161 -5.79 29.96 3.25
N PRO A 162 -6.80 30.80 2.92
CA PRO A 162 -6.63 32.03 2.12
C PRO A 162 -5.60 33.03 2.64
N ASP A 163 -5.25 33.00 3.92
CA ASP A 163 -4.26 33.88 4.54
C ASP A 163 -2.80 33.42 4.35
N SER A 164 -2.57 32.32 3.63
CA SER A 164 -1.22 31.77 3.46
C SER A 164 -0.38 32.60 2.48
N LYS A 165 0.93 32.74 2.76
CA LYS A 165 1.88 33.42 1.86
C LYS A 165 1.91 32.74 0.50
N SER A 166 2.14 33.49 -0.58
CA SER A 166 2.18 32.97 -1.96
C SER A 166 3.14 31.81 -2.20
N SER A 167 4.22 31.67 -1.42
CA SER A 167 5.20 30.57 -1.54
C SER A 167 4.80 29.26 -0.83
N THR A 168 3.86 29.31 0.11
CA THR A 168 3.42 28.16 0.93
C THR A 168 2.95 26.94 0.11
N PRO A 169 2.12 27.08 -0.95
CA PRO A 169 1.63 25.92 -1.70
C PRO A 169 2.74 25.12 -2.38
N TYR A 170 3.77 25.79 -2.92
CA TYR A 170 4.88 25.09 -3.61
C TYR A 170 5.73 24.28 -2.65
N LEU A 171 5.99 24.80 -1.44
CA LEU A 171 6.69 24.05 -0.40
C LEU A 171 5.90 22.80 0.03
N LEU A 172 4.56 22.93 0.14
CA LEU A 172 3.71 21.79 0.46
C LEU A 172 3.69 20.75 -0.67
N ILE A 173 3.66 21.19 -1.93
CA ILE A 173 3.75 20.30 -3.10
C ILE A 173 5.07 19.51 -3.06
N LEU A 174 6.21 20.18 -2.85
CA LEU A 174 7.51 19.52 -2.72
C LEU A 174 7.54 18.54 -1.55
N PHE A 175 6.95 18.92 -0.42
CA PHE A 175 6.83 18.05 0.75
C PHE A 175 5.97 16.80 0.46
N PHE A 176 4.81 16.95 -0.17
CA PHE A 176 3.95 15.82 -0.56
C PHE A 176 4.62 14.91 -1.58
N LEU A 177 5.30 15.47 -2.58
CA LEU A 177 6.08 14.69 -3.54
C LEU A 177 7.20 13.92 -2.83
N GLY A 178 7.95 14.58 -1.95
CA GLY A 178 8.97 13.95 -1.13
C GLY A 178 8.43 12.82 -0.27
N TRP A 179 7.26 13.02 0.36
CA TRP A 179 6.56 12.00 1.15
C TRP A 179 6.19 10.78 0.30
N VAL A 180 5.55 10.99 -0.86
CA VAL A 180 5.17 9.94 -1.80
C VAL A 180 6.39 9.15 -2.24
N VAL A 181 7.45 9.83 -2.68
CA VAL A 181 8.70 9.20 -3.14
C VAL A 181 9.37 8.41 -2.01
N ALA A 182 9.44 8.96 -0.80
CA ALA A 182 10.05 8.31 0.34
C ALA A 182 9.31 7.01 0.71
N ILE A 183 7.97 7.06 0.82
CA ILE A 183 7.16 5.89 1.17
C ILE A 183 7.23 4.83 0.05
N ILE A 184 7.10 5.23 -1.22
CA ILE A 184 7.25 4.31 -2.36
C ILE A 184 8.64 3.67 -2.35
N GLY A 185 9.70 4.45 -2.15
CA GLY A 185 11.08 3.95 -2.11
C GLY A 185 11.33 2.94 -0.99
N ILE A 186 10.85 3.24 0.23
CA ILE A 186 10.94 2.36 1.39
C ILE A 186 10.23 1.03 1.09
N PHE A 187 8.97 1.07 0.67
CA PHE A 187 8.20 -0.14 0.43
C PHE A 187 8.69 -0.92 -0.78
N PHE A 188 9.19 -0.25 -1.83
CA PHE A 188 9.81 -0.91 -2.98
C PHE A 188 11.09 -1.65 -2.57
N ALA A 189 11.93 -1.05 -1.72
CA ALA A 189 13.11 -1.70 -1.17
C ALA A 189 12.75 -2.93 -0.32
N LEU A 190 11.72 -2.81 0.52
CA LEU A 190 11.19 -3.95 1.30
C LEU A 190 10.64 -5.05 0.38
N TYR A 191 9.87 -4.68 -0.63
CA TYR A 191 9.32 -5.61 -1.62
C TYR A 191 10.43 -6.40 -2.32
N LYS A 192 11.42 -5.71 -2.88
CA LYS A 192 12.53 -6.33 -3.62
C LYS A 192 13.39 -7.23 -2.71
N ARG A 193 13.59 -6.82 -1.45
CA ARG A 193 14.30 -7.63 -0.44
C ARG A 193 13.53 -8.89 -0.08
N GLY A 194 12.23 -8.77 0.17
CA GLY A 194 11.34 -9.91 0.46
C GLY A 194 11.26 -10.90 -0.70
N GLU A 195 11.13 -10.40 -1.93
CA GLU A 195 11.12 -11.23 -3.15
C GLU A 195 12.44 -12.01 -3.31
N LYS A 196 13.59 -11.36 -3.11
CA LYS A 196 14.92 -12.01 -3.21
C LYS A 196 15.06 -13.17 -2.22
N ILE A 197 14.61 -12.98 -0.97
CA ILE A 197 14.64 -14.01 0.07
C ILE A 197 13.66 -15.15 -0.26
N GLY A 198 12.44 -14.82 -0.67
CA GLY A 198 11.44 -15.81 -1.07
C GLY A 198 11.92 -16.69 -2.23
N ARG A 199 12.65 -16.12 -3.21
CA ARG A 199 13.28 -16.88 -4.30
C ARG A 199 14.46 -17.73 -3.81
N ALA A 200 15.28 -17.24 -2.89
CA ALA A 200 16.40 -18.00 -2.33
C ALA A 200 15.92 -19.22 -1.53
N GLY A 201 14.82 -19.09 -0.78
CA GLY A 201 14.19 -20.18 -0.04
C GLY A 201 13.48 -21.22 -0.93
N LYS A 202 13.04 -20.83 -2.13
CA LYS A 202 12.44 -21.72 -3.14
C LYS A 202 13.46 -22.46 -4.02
N ARG A 203 14.78 -22.38 -3.74
CA ARG A 203 15.75 -23.22 -4.45
C ARG A 203 15.35 -24.68 -4.29
N PRO A 204 15.08 -25.40 -5.39
CA PRO A 204 14.58 -26.76 -5.29
C PRO A 204 15.63 -27.63 -4.60
N LEU A 205 15.20 -28.37 -3.57
CA LEU A 205 16.03 -29.35 -2.85
C LEU A 205 16.72 -30.37 -3.78
N SER A 206 16.26 -30.50 -5.04
CA SER A 206 16.91 -31.29 -6.08
C SER A 206 18.29 -30.75 -6.50
N VAL A 207 18.49 -29.43 -6.52
CA VAL A 207 19.79 -28.82 -6.88
C VAL A 207 20.78 -28.94 -5.72
N VAL A 208 20.31 -28.83 -4.47
CA VAL A 208 21.14 -29.03 -3.27
C VAL A 208 21.54 -30.51 -3.15
N ARG A 209 20.63 -31.46 -3.42
CA ARG A 209 20.95 -32.90 -3.45
C ARG A 209 21.88 -33.26 -4.62
N SER A 210 21.71 -32.66 -5.80
CA SER A 210 22.60 -32.84 -6.95
C SER A 210 24.03 -32.35 -6.66
N ALA A 211 24.18 -31.16 -6.09
CA ALA A 211 25.47 -30.61 -5.69
C ALA A 211 26.14 -31.42 -4.55
N ALA A 212 25.35 -31.90 -3.59
CA ALA A 212 25.86 -32.75 -2.50
C ALA A 212 26.25 -34.16 -2.99
N LYS A 213 25.49 -34.73 -3.94
CA LYS A 213 25.78 -36.05 -4.54
C LYS A 213 26.99 -35.98 -5.47
N GLY A 214 27.15 -34.91 -6.25
CA GLY A 214 28.34 -34.65 -7.07
C GLY A 214 29.62 -34.45 -6.24
N ARG A 215 29.55 -33.76 -5.09
CA ARG A 215 30.69 -33.65 -4.16
C ARG A 215 31.08 -34.97 -3.51
N LYS A 216 30.11 -35.83 -3.14
CA LYS A 216 30.42 -37.16 -2.59
C LYS A 216 31.12 -38.06 -3.60
N VAL A 217 30.64 -38.13 -4.84
CA VAL A 217 31.22 -38.98 -5.90
C VAL A 217 32.65 -38.55 -6.28
N SER A 218 32.91 -37.24 -6.31
CA SER A 218 34.26 -36.68 -6.53
C SER A 218 35.24 -37.09 -5.42
N ASN A 219 34.84 -36.98 -4.14
CA ASN A 219 35.68 -37.35 -3.01
C ASN A 219 35.98 -38.87 -2.94
N THR A 220 35.05 -39.73 -3.38
CA THR A 220 35.30 -41.18 -3.41
C THR A 220 36.35 -41.54 -4.46
N LYS A 221 36.25 -40.96 -5.68
CA LYS A 221 37.24 -41.20 -6.76
C LYS A 221 38.62 -40.66 -6.45
N SER A 222 38.72 -39.56 -5.69
CA SER A 222 40.00 -39.02 -5.22
C SER A 222 40.69 -39.93 -4.20
N LYS A 223 39.94 -40.59 -3.31
CA LYS A 223 40.48 -41.53 -2.33
C LYS A 223 40.89 -42.87 -2.94
N GLU A 224 40.16 -43.35 -3.94
CA GLU A 224 40.51 -44.58 -4.67
C GLU A 224 41.81 -44.44 -5.46
N LYS A 225 42.05 -43.27 -6.07
CA LYS A 225 43.31 -42.99 -6.79
C LYS A 225 44.55 -42.88 -5.90
N GLN A 226 44.40 -42.56 -4.61
CA GLN A 226 45.52 -42.48 -3.66
C GLN A 226 45.91 -43.84 -3.06
N HIS A 227 45.11 -44.88 -3.24
CA HIS A 227 45.43 -46.24 -2.77
C HIS A 227 46.00 -47.16 -3.86
N ILE A 228 46.14 -46.66 -5.11
CA ILE A 228 46.60 -47.43 -6.28
C ILE A 228 47.97 -46.94 -6.79
N SER A 229 48.58 -45.94 -6.15
CA SER A 229 49.98 -45.54 -6.37
C SER A 229 50.87 -45.95 -5.21
#